data_AF-A0A662FSR3-F1
#
_entry.id   AF-A0A662FSR3-F1
#
_cell.length_a   1.000
_cell.length_b   1.000
_cell.length_c   1.000
_cell.angle_alpha   90.00
_cell.angle_beta   90.00
_cell.angle_gamma   90.00
#
_symmetry.space_group_name_H-M   'P 1'
#
loop_
_entity.id
_entity.type
_entity.pdbx_description
1 polymer ?
#
loop_
_entity_poly.entity_id
_entity_poly.type
_entity_poly.pdbx_seq_one_letter_code
_entity_poly.pdbx_strand_id
1 'polypeptide(L)'
;MSNKIVEDAIRVASKHYEELVRGNREEWLKTIVSSIRRQADVRGSSIDFWWRTGRKLAEKGVTYKFQRVDRIEKDRVKLFFLRVDKTGKQMGMPVPIHLVREDNKWWVNQPSY
;
A
#
# COMPACT_ATOMS: atom_id res chain seq x y z
N MET A 1 11.17 -21.52 -1.30
CA MET A 1 11.79 -20.18 -1.39
C MET A 1 10.81 -19.08 -1.82
N SER A 2 9.82 -19.37 -2.69
CA SER A 2 8.80 -18.39 -3.13
C SER A 2 7.88 -17.85 -2.01
N ASN A 3 7.55 -18.67 -1.01
CA ASN A 3 6.57 -18.30 0.04
C ASN A 3 7.04 -17.10 0.89
N LYS A 4 8.29 -17.12 1.35
CA LYS A 4 8.86 -16.06 2.21
C LYS A 4 8.94 -14.70 1.51
N ILE A 5 9.24 -14.69 0.21
CA ILE A 5 9.31 -13.46 -0.60
C ILE A 5 7.95 -12.78 -0.65
N VAL A 6 6.89 -13.57 -0.85
CA VAL A 6 5.51 -13.09 -0.89
C VAL A 6 5.04 -12.60 0.48
N GLU A 7 5.38 -13.33 1.55
CA GLU A 7 5.06 -12.93 2.93
C GLU A 7 5.66 -11.56 3.28
N ASP A 8 6.92 -11.31 2.93
CA ASP A 8 7.55 -10.01 3.17
C ASP A 8 6.88 -8.88 2.35
N ALA A 9 6.50 -9.15 1.09
CA ALA A 9 5.78 -8.17 0.28
C ALA A 9 4.39 -7.85 0.87
N ILE A 10 3.66 -8.88 1.33
CA ILE A 10 2.37 -8.72 2.01
C ILE A 10 2.55 -7.89 3.28
N ARG A 11 3.57 -8.17 4.09
CA ARG A 11 3.86 -7.43 5.32
C ARG A 11 4.12 -5.94 5.05
N VAL A 12 4.89 -5.60 4.03
CA VAL A 12 5.15 -4.20 3.63
C VAL A 12 3.86 -3.52 3.17
N ALA A 13 3.06 -4.19 2.34
CA ALA A 13 1.78 -3.65 1.85
C ALA A 13 0.76 -3.46 2.99
N SER A 14 0.66 -4.41 3.93
CA SER A 14 -0.21 -4.27 5.10
C SER A 14 0.23 -3.10 5.98
N LYS A 15 1.54 -2.99 6.30
CA LYS A 15 2.07 -1.84 7.05
C LYS A 15 1.74 -0.51 6.36
N HIS A 16 1.85 -0.45 5.03
CA HIS A 16 1.50 0.74 4.27
C HIS A 16 0.05 1.18 4.52
N TYR A 17 -0.92 0.26 4.42
CA TYR A 17 -2.31 0.61 4.69
C TYR A 17 -2.59 0.89 6.18
N GLU A 18 -1.93 0.19 7.10
CA GLU A 18 -2.06 0.43 8.55
C GLU A 18 -1.62 1.85 8.93
N GLU A 19 -0.46 2.30 8.46
CA GLU A 19 0.07 3.63 8.77
C GLU A 19 -0.77 4.75 8.11
N LEU A 20 -1.34 4.48 6.94
CA LEU A 20 -2.35 5.36 6.34
C LEU A 20 -3.57 5.50 7.25
N VAL A 21 -4.12 4.39 7.73
CA VAL A 21 -5.31 4.37 8.60
C VAL A 21 -5.03 5.11 9.91
N ARG A 22 -3.85 4.88 10.51
CA ARG A 22 -3.37 5.57 11.71
C ARG A 22 -3.10 7.06 11.51
N GLY A 23 -3.03 7.54 10.27
CA GLY A 23 -2.70 8.93 9.97
C GLY A 23 -1.22 9.26 10.14
N ASN A 24 -0.36 8.25 10.18
CA ASN A 24 1.08 8.42 10.37
C ASN A 24 1.80 8.58 9.01
N ARG A 25 1.83 9.83 8.51
CA ARG A 25 2.42 10.13 7.20
C ARG A 25 3.89 9.72 7.09
N GLU A 26 4.65 9.91 8.17
CA GLU A 26 6.08 9.62 8.18
C GLU A 26 6.36 8.11 8.00
N GLU A 27 5.70 7.26 8.80
CA GLU A 27 5.85 5.81 8.67
C GLU A 27 5.24 5.28 7.37
N TRP A 28 4.15 5.88 6.91
CA TRP A 28 3.56 5.57 5.61
C TRP A 28 4.57 5.83 4.47
N LEU A 29 5.24 7.00 4.46
CA LEU A 29 6.27 7.33 3.48
C LEU A 29 7.47 6.37 3.52
N LYS A 30 7.83 5.84 4.70
CA LYS A 30 8.91 4.85 4.85
C LYS A 30 8.61 3.52 4.16
N THR A 31 7.37 3.25 3.76
CA THR A 31 7.03 2.04 2.99
C THR A 31 7.17 2.22 1.48
N ILE A 32 7.30 3.45 0.99
CA ILE A 32 7.31 3.79 -0.43
C ILE A 32 8.74 3.79 -0.96
N VAL A 33 8.89 3.35 -2.21
CA VAL A 33 10.15 3.34 -2.94
C VAL A 33 10.80 4.73 -2.94
N SER A 34 12.12 4.76 -2.76
CA SER A 34 12.87 5.98 -2.46
C SER A 34 12.78 7.04 -3.57
N SER A 35 12.73 6.60 -4.83
CA SER A 35 12.65 7.46 -6.02
C SER A 35 11.37 8.28 -6.05
N ILE A 36 10.23 7.68 -5.69
CA ILE A 36 8.94 8.38 -5.62
C ILE A 36 8.88 9.22 -4.34
N ARG A 37 9.36 8.69 -3.21
CA ARG A 37 9.31 9.35 -1.88
C ARG A 37 9.88 10.77 -1.87
N ARG A 38 10.89 11.05 -2.71
CA ARG A 38 11.50 12.39 -2.85
C ARG A 38 10.50 13.47 -3.30
N GLN A 39 9.39 13.09 -3.89
CA GLN A 39 8.33 13.99 -4.36
C GLN A 39 7.19 14.16 -3.35
N ALA A 40 7.33 13.63 -2.13
CA ALA A 40 6.26 13.61 -1.14
C ALA A 40 5.71 15.00 -0.78
N ASP A 41 6.58 16.01 -0.75
CA ASP A 41 6.22 17.38 -0.35
C ASP A 41 5.88 18.28 -1.56
N VAL A 42 5.89 17.71 -2.77
CA VAL A 42 5.42 18.39 -3.98
C VAL A 42 3.90 18.22 -4.06
N ARG A 43 3.16 19.30 -3.83
CA ARG A 43 1.70 19.31 -3.93
C ARG A 43 1.25 18.87 -5.33
N GLY A 44 0.27 17.97 -5.39
CA GLY A 44 -0.22 17.40 -6.65
C GLY A 44 0.64 16.28 -7.24
N SER A 45 1.75 15.90 -6.59
CA SER A 45 2.47 14.67 -6.95
C SER A 45 1.61 13.44 -6.71
N SER A 46 2.00 12.30 -7.30
CA SER A 46 1.31 11.03 -7.06
C SER A 46 1.26 10.68 -5.57
N ILE A 47 2.33 10.96 -4.80
CA ILE A 47 2.36 10.69 -3.36
C ILE A 47 1.40 11.58 -2.58
N ASP A 48 1.36 12.89 -2.87
CA ASP A 48 0.40 13.79 -2.24
C ASP A 48 -1.04 13.34 -2.53
N PHE A 49 -1.32 13.01 -3.79
CA PHE A 49 -2.62 12.49 -4.21
C PHE A 49 -2.99 11.19 -3.49
N TRP A 50 -2.07 10.24 -3.41
CA TRP A 50 -2.24 8.97 -2.71
C TRP A 50 -2.55 9.17 -1.23
N TRP A 51 -1.73 9.97 -0.53
CA TRP A 51 -1.93 10.27 0.88
C TRP A 51 -3.31 10.87 1.12
N ARG A 52 -3.67 11.92 0.37
CA ARG A 52 -4.95 12.62 0.55
C ARG A 52 -6.16 11.72 0.24
N THR A 53 -6.06 10.91 -0.82
CA THR A 53 -7.14 10.00 -1.22
C THR A 53 -7.35 8.90 -0.18
N GLY A 54 -6.26 8.25 0.25
CA GLY A 54 -6.31 7.22 1.28
C GLY A 54 -6.78 7.77 2.62
N ARG A 55 -6.31 8.95 3.02
CA ARG A 55 -6.72 9.61 4.28
C ARG A 55 -8.21 9.93 4.31
N LYS A 56 -8.76 10.45 3.21
CA LYS A 56 -10.20 10.71 3.09
C LYS A 56 -11.05 9.45 3.28
N LEU A 57 -10.55 8.28 2.88
CA LEU A 57 -11.23 7.00 3.08
C LEU A 57 -11.04 6.49 4.51
N ALA A 58 -9.82 6.55 5.04
CA ALA A 58 -9.52 6.18 6.42
C ALA A 58 -10.35 6.99 7.44
N GLU A 59 -10.55 8.29 7.20
CA GLU A 59 -11.38 9.17 8.03
C GLU A 59 -12.87 8.79 8.00
N LYS A 60 -13.32 8.10 6.96
CA LYS A 60 -14.65 7.48 6.89
C LYS A 60 -14.72 6.10 7.56
N GLY A 61 -13.63 5.64 8.16
CA GLY A 61 -13.51 4.35 8.81
C GLY A 61 -13.19 3.19 7.87
N VAL A 62 -12.68 3.46 6.66
CA VAL A 62 -12.25 2.41 5.73
C VAL A 62 -10.90 1.84 6.17
N THR A 63 -10.80 0.51 6.18
CA THR A 63 -9.57 -0.26 6.41
C THR A 63 -9.29 -1.20 5.23
N TYR A 64 -8.11 -1.79 5.20
CA TYR A 64 -7.67 -2.65 4.11
C TYR A 64 -7.29 -4.03 4.64
N LYS A 65 -7.76 -5.10 3.98
CA LYS A 65 -7.42 -6.49 4.32
C LYS A 65 -6.81 -7.19 3.13
N PHE A 66 -5.67 -7.85 3.32
CA PHE A 66 -5.04 -8.64 2.26
C PHE A 66 -6.03 -9.69 1.74
N GLN A 67 -6.13 -9.81 0.42
CA GLN A 67 -7.03 -10.77 -0.23
C GLN A 67 -6.26 -11.86 -0.95
N ARG A 68 -5.42 -11.47 -1.93
CA ARG A 68 -4.72 -12.43 -2.81
C ARG A 68 -3.49 -11.82 -3.44
N VAL A 69 -2.62 -12.71 -3.91
CA VAL A 69 -1.53 -12.39 -4.83
C VAL A 69 -2.03 -12.48 -6.27
N ASP A 70 -1.70 -11.52 -7.11
CA ASP A 70 -2.07 -11.52 -8.54
C ASP A 70 -0.92 -12.00 -9.42
N ARG A 71 0.27 -11.41 -9.22
CA ARG A 71 1.46 -11.71 -10.00
C ARG A 71 2.71 -11.62 -9.13
N ILE A 72 3.62 -12.56 -9.35
CA ILE A 72 4.95 -12.62 -8.73
C ILE A 72 5.98 -12.68 -9.86
N GLU A 73 6.88 -11.71 -9.88
CA GLU A 73 8.06 -11.66 -10.73
C GLU A 73 9.30 -11.53 -9.84
N LYS A 74 10.50 -11.63 -10.43
CA LYS A 74 11.77 -11.61 -9.67
C LYS A 74 11.88 -10.40 -8.71
N ASP A 75 11.50 -9.22 -9.19
CA ASP A 75 11.66 -7.96 -8.47
C ASP A 75 10.36 -7.13 -8.40
N ARG A 76 9.22 -7.77 -8.71
CA ARG A 76 7.90 -7.12 -8.69
C ARG A 76 6.85 -8.07 -8.14
N VAL A 77 5.95 -7.53 -7.32
CA VAL A 77 4.77 -8.26 -6.84
C VAL A 77 3.56 -7.35 -6.96
N LYS A 78 2.44 -7.93 -7.40
CA LYS A 78 1.14 -7.27 -7.37
C LYS A 78 0.20 -8.03 -6.44
N LEU A 79 -0.33 -7.31 -5.46
CA LEU A 79 -1.26 -7.84 -4.45
C LEU A 79 -2.62 -7.15 -4.59
N PHE A 80 -3.67 -7.78 -4.07
CA PHE A 80 -4.99 -7.18 -3.92
C PHE A 80 -5.41 -7.12 -2.46
N PHE A 81 -6.04 -5.99 -2.09
CA PHE A 81 -6.61 -5.76 -0.77
C PHE A 81 -8.10 -5.43 -0.88
N LEU A 82 -8.91 -5.99 0.02
CA LEU A 82 -10.30 -5.57 0.22
C LEU A 82 -10.31 -4.23 0.93
N ARG A 83 -11.15 -3.31 0.47
CA ARG A 83 -11.57 -2.15 1.27
C ARG A 83 -12.71 -2.59 2.16
N VAL A 84 -12.63 -2.29 3.43
CA VAL A 84 -13.58 -2.74 4.44
C VAL A 84 -14.07 -1.55 5.23
N ASP A 85 -15.38 -1.34 5.30
CA ASP A 85 -15.96 -0.26 6.09
C ASP A 85 -15.90 -0.53 7.61
N LYS A 86 -16.38 0.43 8.41
CA LYS A 86 -16.44 0.33 9.87
C LYS A 86 -17.28 -0.84 10.40
N THR A 87 -18.15 -1.44 9.58
CA THR A 87 -18.99 -2.59 9.93
C THR A 87 -18.34 -3.91 9.54
N GLY A 88 -17.19 -3.88 8.88
CA GLY A 88 -16.52 -5.08 8.38
C GLY A 88 -16.96 -5.49 6.97
N LYS A 89 -17.82 -4.72 6.31
CA LYS A 89 -18.33 -5.04 4.97
C LYS A 89 -17.39 -4.55 3.89
N GLN A 90 -17.21 -5.35 2.84
CA GLN A 90 -16.42 -4.98 1.67
C GLN A 90 -17.02 -3.78 0.93
N MET A 91 -16.17 -2.83 0.55
CA MET A 91 -16.51 -1.67 -0.27
C MET A 91 -15.93 -1.79 -1.69
N GLY A 92 -16.82 -1.93 -2.67
CA GLY A 92 -16.47 -2.01 -4.08
C GLY A 92 -15.56 -3.19 -4.40
N MET A 93 -14.81 -3.06 -5.49
CA MET A 93 -13.83 -4.08 -5.90
C MET A 93 -12.54 -4.00 -5.04
N PRO A 94 -11.83 -5.13 -4.86
CA PRO A 94 -10.49 -5.14 -4.29
C PRO A 94 -9.55 -4.21 -5.06
N VAL A 95 -8.67 -3.53 -4.33
CA VAL A 95 -7.73 -2.56 -4.89
C VAL A 95 -6.33 -3.17 -5.03
N PRO A 96 -5.61 -2.90 -6.12
CA PRO A 96 -4.26 -3.40 -6.30
C PRO A 96 -3.22 -2.56 -5.54
N ILE A 97 -2.14 -3.20 -5.13
CA ILE A 97 -0.91 -2.54 -4.69
C ILE A 97 0.28 -3.23 -5.35
N HIS A 98 1.14 -2.42 -5.98
CA HIS A 98 2.33 -2.87 -6.67
C HIS A 98 3.56 -2.60 -5.81
N LEU A 99 4.36 -3.63 -5.63
CA LEU A 99 5.63 -3.59 -4.91
C LEU A 99 6.79 -3.87 -5.86
N VAL A 100 7.91 -3.23 -5.59
CA VAL A 100 9.19 -3.44 -6.27
C VAL A 100 10.24 -3.82 -5.24
N ARG A 101 11.24 -4.61 -5.68
CA ARG A 101 12.37 -5.00 -4.83
C ARG A 101 13.58 -4.13 -5.13
N GLU A 102 14.08 -3.42 -4.11
CA GLU A 102 15.33 -2.65 -4.15
C GLU A 102 16.19 -3.07 -2.95
N ASP A 103 17.48 -3.34 -3.17
CA ASP A 103 18.43 -3.78 -2.13
C ASP A 103 17.92 -4.95 -1.27
N ASN A 104 17.34 -5.96 -1.93
CA ASN A 104 16.73 -7.13 -1.31
C ASN A 104 15.56 -6.83 -0.35
N LYS A 105 14.97 -5.64 -0.40
CA LYS A 105 13.78 -5.26 0.38
C LYS A 105 12.63 -4.87 -0.54
N TRP A 106 11.40 -5.16 -0.09
CA TRP A 106 10.19 -4.78 -0.80
C TRP A 106 9.75 -3.36 -0.43
N TRP A 107 9.31 -2.62 -1.44
CA TRP A 107 8.83 -1.25 -1.30
C TRP A 107 7.56 -1.06 -2.12
N VAL A 108 6.64 -0.23 -1.62
CA VAL A 108 5.45 0.16 -2.36
C VAL A 108 5.84 1.10 -3.48
N ASN A 109 5.50 0.73 -4.71
CA ASN A 109 5.71 1.55 -5.90
C ASN A 109 4.43 2.25 -6.33
N GLN A 110 3.29 1.57 -6.24
CA GLN A 110 2.01 2.14 -6.66
C GLN A 110 0.85 1.53 -5.85
N PRO A 111 0.32 2.25 -4.86
CA PRO A 111 -0.87 1.85 -4.12
C PRO A 111 -2.16 2.32 -4.81
N SER A 112 -3.27 1.69 -4.46
CA SER A 112 -4.64 2.16 -4.75
C SER A 112 -5.46 2.17 -3.46
N TYR A 113 -6.42 3.10 -3.36
CA TYR A 113 -7.20 3.34 -2.14
C TYR A 113 -8.70 3.22 -2.31
#